data_AF-A0A086MZR5-F1
#
_entry.id   AF-A0A086MZR5-F1
#
_cell.length_a   1.000
_cell.length_b   1.000
_cell.length_c   1.000
_cell.angle_alpha   90.00
_cell.angle_beta   90.00
_cell.angle_gamma   90.00
#
_symmetry.space_group_name_H-M   'P 1'
#
loop_
_entity.id
_entity.type
_entity.pdbx_description
1 polymer ?
#
loop_
_entity_poly.entity_id
_entity_poly.type
_entity_poly.pdbx_seq_one_letter_code
_entity_poly.pdbx_strand_id
1 'polypeptide(L)'
;MRSVRAAGFLTAVGVLASACVLATAGNAVAKDPGGSQFDVEGNNDKDGGQTLESRIVFTGATGGNGGAASGGFTPATDWSPPACWYEPKWTPDQFADEFRNRWDIPHASGVGEAYRLSQDHYINGKPYEDFNKKEAGKGLWWDSVRDEERAEAGDPAAFACDTKTFWVENGEPPNVENAVTPEVLAQLAYARIKVPDTAVTLAPATATKVNLPTWAWLDKAKFDEVSVTASLDVGGVHIQATTTAKPISLKLEPGTPDAETYPASGECTINNDGSIGEPYAAGKANQDPPCGIRYLRSSGDGTFELQATVTWEVAWTGSGGTGGDLPDGTFGNAQAVTVQEIQSVNR
;
A
#
# COMPACT_ATOMS: atom_id res chain seq x y z
N MET A 1 46.86 39.84 58.43
CA MET A 1 46.20 39.61 59.74
C MET A 1 45.05 40.60 59.89
N ARG A 2 43.92 40.11 60.45
CA ARG A 2 42.68 40.82 60.85
C ARG A 2 41.66 41.16 59.75
N SER A 3 40.74 40.20 59.59
CA SER A 3 39.27 40.31 59.67
C SER A 3 38.56 41.50 58.99
N VAL A 4 37.73 41.18 58.00
CA VAL A 4 36.62 42.03 57.55
C VAL A 4 35.31 41.25 57.73
N ARG A 5 34.39 41.82 58.52
CA ARG A 5 33.00 41.36 58.70
C ARG A 5 32.17 41.86 57.52
N ALA A 6 31.37 40.98 56.92
CA ALA A 6 30.35 41.35 55.93
C ALA A 6 29.02 41.66 56.65
N ALA A 7 28.48 42.85 56.40
CA ALA A 7 27.12 43.25 56.73
C ALA A 7 26.24 43.11 55.48
N GLY A 8 25.02 42.62 55.67
CA GLY A 8 24.10 42.22 54.60
C GLY A 8 23.35 43.35 53.92
N PHE A 9 22.57 42.98 52.90
CA PHE A 9 21.38 43.69 52.46
C PHE A 9 20.35 42.71 51.90
N LEU A 10 19.08 43.05 52.15
CA LEU A 10 17.85 42.35 51.84
C LEU A 10 17.61 42.13 50.34
N THR A 11 16.94 41.03 50.00
CA THR A 11 15.95 41.01 48.91
C THR A 11 14.78 40.10 49.27
N ALA A 12 13.58 40.65 49.05
CA ALA A 12 12.28 40.16 49.48
C ALA A 12 11.82 38.92 48.70
N VAL A 13 11.19 37.98 49.39
CA VAL A 13 10.48 36.83 48.82
C VAL A 13 9.02 37.24 48.56
N GLY A 14 8.64 37.33 47.29
CA GLY A 14 7.25 37.41 46.85
C GLY A 14 6.66 36.01 46.73
N VAL A 15 5.61 35.73 47.52
CA VAL A 15 4.85 34.48 47.47
C VAL A 15 3.79 34.61 46.36
N LEU A 16 3.95 33.85 45.27
CA LEU A 16 2.92 33.66 44.26
C LEU A 16 1.99 32.52 44.71
N ALA A 17 0.75 32.87 45.03
CA ALA A 17 -0.35 31.94 45.26
C ALA A 17 -0.92 31.51 43.90
N SER A 18 -0.65 30.28 43.47
CA SER A 18 -1.30 29.65 42.33
C SER A 18 -2.48 28.82 42.83
N ALA A 19 -3.69 29.23 42.45
CA ALA A 19 -4.94 28.57 42.76
C ALA A 19 -5.04 27.22 42.03
N CYS A 20 -5.18 26.12 42.78
CA CYS A 20 -5.59 24.83 42.26
C CYS A 20 -7.07 24.87 41.88
N VAL A 21 -7.36 24.85 40.58
CA VAL A 21 -8.70 24.55 40.07
C VAL A 21 -8.94 23.05 40.23
N LEU A 22 -9.81 22.69 41.16
CA LEU A 22 -10.40 21.36 41.29
C LEU A 22 -11.35 21.14 40.11
N ALA A 23 -10.84 20.52 39.05
CA ALA A 23 -11.69 19.92 38.02
C ALA A 23 -12.26 18.61 38.58
N THR A 24 -13.58 18.57 38.72
CA THR A 24 -14.34 17.37 39.05
C THR A 24 -14.06 16.29 38.02
N ALA A 25 -13.58 15.12 38.47
CA ALA A 25 -13.45 13.94 37.65
C ALA A 25 -14.82 13.57 37.08
N GLY A 26 -15.01 13.80 35.78
CA GLY A 26 -16.08 13.20 35.03
C GLY A 26 -15.93 11.68 35.13
N ASN A 27 -17.05 10.99 35.35
CA ASN A 27 -17.09 9.54 35.44
C ASN A 27 -16.38 8.92 34.22
N ALA A 28 -15.18 8.38 34.43
CA ALA A 28 -14.58 7.45 33.49
C ALA A 28 -15.41 6.17 33.58
N VAL A 29 -16.32 5.99 32.62
CA VAL A 29 -16.97 4.72 32.36
C VAL A 29 -15.85 3.78 31.92
N ALA A 30 -15.45 2.87 32.80
CA ALA A 30 -14.58 1.76 32.44
C ALA A 30 -15.31 0.95 31.36
N LYS A 31 -14.79 0.98 30.14
CA LYS A 31 -15.12 0.00 29.10
C LYS A 31 -14.70 -1.35 29.68
N ASP A 32 -15.65 -2.29 29.76
CA ASP A 32 -15.43 -3.67 30.18
C ASP A 32 -14.17 -4.25 29.51
N PRO A 33 -13.40 -5.14 30.17
CA PRO A 33 -12.29 -5.88 29.55
C PRO A 33 -12.83 -7.02 28.68
N GLY A 34 -13.78 -6.71 27.81
CA GLY A 34 -14.39 -7.61 26.84
C GLY A 34 -14.32 -7.00 25.45
N GLY A 35 -13.10 -6.88 24.91
CA GLY A 35 -12.96 -6.69 23.46
C GLY A 35 -13.49 -7.93 22.77
N SER A 36 -14.42 -7.77 21.83
CA SER A 36 -14.87 -8.89 21.01
C SER A 36 -13.69 -9.28 20.10
N GLN A 37 -13.51 -10.57 19.82
CA GLN A 37 -12.48 -11.06 18.88
C GLN A 37 -12.69 -10.55 17.43
N PHE A 38 -13.67 -9.68 17.22
CA PHE A 38 -14.06 -9.08 15.95
C PHE A 38 -13.94 -7.55 15.98
N ASP A 39 -13.43 -6.96 17.07
CA ASP A 39 -13.11 -5.55 17.17
C ASP A 39 -11.72 -5.31 16.54
N VAL A 40 -11.67 -5.07 15.24
CA VAL A 40 -10.43 -4.68 14.55
C VAL A 40 -10.23 -3.17 14.72
N GLU A 41 -9.12 -2.72 15.32
CA GLU A 41 -8.73 -1.31 15.34
C GLU A 41 -8.31 -0.88 13.92
N GLY A 42 -9.30 -0.48 13.11
CA GLY A 42 -9.16 0.11 11.79
C GLY A 42 -10.34 1.04 11.54
N ASN A 43 -10.08 2.26 11.07
CA ASN A 43 -11.10 3.31 10.91
C ASN A 43 -11.99 3.03 9.69
N ASN A 44 -12.96 2.15 9.88
CA ASN A 44 -13.84 1.55 8.86
C ASN A 44 -15.32 1.92 9.11
N ASP A 45 -15.54 3.13 9.64
CA ASP A 45 -16.86 3.64 10.01
C ASP A 45 -17.55 4.37 8.84
N LYS A 46 -17.92 3.68 7.74
CA LYS A 46 -18.93 4.20 6.78
C LYS A 46 -19.79 3.14 6.09
N ASP A 47 -21.10 3.27 6.34
CA ASP A 47 -22.24 3.00 5.47
C ASP A 47 -22.81 1.56 5.29
N GLY A 48 -24.02 1.41 5.86
CA GLY A 48 -25.25 1.24 5.05
C GLY A 48 -25.25 0.27 3.87
N GLY A 49 -25.19 -1.04 4.14
CA GLY A 49 -25.79 -2.05 3.26
C GLY A 49 -25.07 -2.30 1.92
N GLN A 50 -23.77 -2.54 1.96
CA GLN A 50 -23.00 -3.28 0.96
C GLN A 50 -21.99 -4.16 1.74
N THR A 51 -21.51 -5.23 1.13
CA THR A 51 -20.55 -6.23 1.69
C THR A 51 -19.66 -5.67 2.80
N LEU A 52 -19.77 -6.22 4.03
CA LEU A 52 -18.89 -5.85 5.15
C LEU A 52 -17.44 -5.81 4.68
N GLU A 53 -16.80 -4.66 4.88
CA GLU A 53 -15.44 -4.32 4.52
C GLU A 53 -14.44 -5.43 4.93
N SER A 54 -13.35 -5.55 4.18
CA SER A 54 -12.28 -6.48 4.53
C SER A 54 -11.81 -6.29 5.96
N ARG A 55 -11.54 -7.39 6.65
CA ARG A 55 -10.89 -7.41 7.97
C ARG A 55 -9.38 -7.40 7.92
N ILE A 56 -8.81 -7.35 6.71
CA ILE A 56 -7.36 -7.29 6.54
C ILE A 56 -6.90 -5.87 6.85
N VAL A 57 -5.93 -5.77 7.77
CA VAL A 57 -5.29 -4.51 8.15
C VAL A 57 -3.97 -4.39 7.41
N PHE A 58 -3.74 -3.21 6.82
CA PHE A 58 -2.52 -2.87 6.09
C PHE A 58 -1.69 -1.85 6.86
N THR A 59 -0.38 -2.06 6.92
CA THR A 59 0.58 -1.14 7.55
C THR A 59 1.82 -1.00 6.69
N GLY A 60 2.62 0.04 6.91
CA GLY A 60 3.85 0.31 6.17
C GLY A 60 3.67 1.41 5.11
N ALA A 61 4.41 1.29 4.00
CA ALA A 61 4.38 2.21 2.88
C ALA A 61 3.12 2.01 2.01
N THR A 62 1.95 2.19 2.61
CA THR A 62 0.67 2.06 1.95
C THR A 62 0.29 3.37 1.26
N GLY A 63 -0.27 3.33 0.05
CA GLY A 63 -1.09 4.44 -0.40
C GLY A 63 -2.46 4.44 0.30
N GLY A 64 -3.25 5.50 0.13
CA GLY A 64 -4.51 5.68 0.86
C GLY A 64 -5.52 4.54 0.70
N ASN A 65 -6.63 4.57 1.45
CA ASN A 65 -7.62 3.49 1.63
C ASN A 65 -8.28 2.88 0.34
N GLY A 66 -7.92 3.30 -0.87
CA GLY A 66 -8.44 2.79 -2.14
C GLY A 66 -7.54 1.72 -2.77
N GLY A 67 -8.16 0.67 -3.33
CA GLY A 67 -7.53 -0.54 -3.86
C GLY A 67 -6.81 -0.40 -5.21
N ALA A 68 -6.93 0.71 -5.95
CA ALA A 68 -6.01 0.97 -7.06
C ALA A 68 -4.59 1.18 -6.57
N ALA A 69 -3.64 0.72 -7.40
CA ALA A 69 -2.22 1.07 -7.38
C ALA A 69 -2.02 2.52 -6.93
N SER A 70 -1.83 2.69 -5.63
CA SER A 70 -2.02 3.97 -4.98
C SER A 70 -0.74 4.78 -5.11
N GLY A 71 -0.61 5.41 -6.28
CA GLY A 71 0.59 6.08 -6.73
C GLY A 71 1.25 5.43 -7.94
N GLY A 72 0.53 4.71 -8.81
CA GLY A 72 1.03 4.30 -10.12
C GLY A 72 2.01 3.13 -10.14
N PHE A 73 2.28 2.49 -8.99
CA PHE A 73 3.10 1.27 -8.92
C PHE A 73 2.37 0.10 -9.58
N THR A 74 2.90 -0.42 -10.68
CA THR A 74 2.24 -1.44 -11.50
C THR A 74 3.14 -2.65 -11.74
N PRO A 75 2.60 -3.89 -11.78
CA PRO A 75 3.35 -5.05 -12.21
C PRO A 75 4.04 -4.84 -13.55
N ALA A 76 5.29 -5.31 -13.66
CA ALA A 76 6.06 -5.32 -14.90
C ALA A 76 5.58 -6.39 -15.89
N THR A 77 4.64 -7.24 -15.47
CA THR A 77 4.02 -8.32 -16.25
C THR A 77 2.51 -8.10 -16.37
N ASP A 78 1.81 -9.02 -17.04
CA ASP A 78 0.35 -9.04 -17.13
C ASP A 78 -0.34 -9.62 -15.87
N TRP A 79 0.44 -9.97 -14.84
CA TRP A 79 -0.09 -10.40 -13.56
C TRP A 79 -0.86 -9.28 -12.86
N SER A 80 -1.91 -9.66 -12.13
CA SER A 80 -2.67 -8.75 -11.29
C SER A 80 -2.95 -9.40 -9.94
N PRO A 81 -2.99 -8.61 -8.85
CA PRO A 81 -3.39 -9.13 -7.55
C PRO A 81 -4.85 -9.63 -7.58
N PRO A 82 -5.24 -10.50 -6.64
CA PRO A 82 -6.61 -11.00 -6.54
C PRO A 82 -7.61 -9.86 -6.45
N ALA A 83 -8.64 -9.92 -7.29
CA ALA A 83 -9.74 -8.96 -7.28
C ALA A 83 -10.79 -9.27 -6.19
N CYS A 84 -10.72 -10.48 -5.64
CA CYS A 84 -11.62 -10.98 -4.63
C CYS A 84 -10.92 -12.09 -3.84
N TRP A 85 -11.36 -12.32 -2.60
CA TRP A 85 -10.86 -13.38 -1.73
C TRP A 85 -11.94 -13.77 -0.72
N TYR A 86 -11.76 -14.89 -0.02
CA TYR A 86 -12.62 -15.30 1.10
C TYR A 86 -11.89 -15.08 2.42
N GLU A 87 -12.57 -14.49 3.38
CA GLU A 87 -12.06 -14.25 4.73
C GLU A 87 -13.10 -14.58 5.81
N PRO A 88 -12.68 -14.91 7.03
CA PRO A 88 -13.58 -15.17 8.15
C PRO A 88 -14.37 -13.91 8.57
N LYS A 89 -15.70 -13.97 8.50
CA LYS A 89 -16.59 -12.84 8.77
C LYS A 89 -17.48 -12.98 9.99
N TRP A 90 -18.02 -14.15 10.32
CA TRP A 90 -19.05 -14.18 11.37
C TRP A 90 -19.00 -15.42 12.26
N THR A 91 -19.32 -15.22 13.54
CA THR A 91 -19.82 -16.31 14.38
C THR A 91 -21.19 -16.79 13.89
N PRO A 92 -21.68 -17.97 14.31
CA PRO A 92 -23.03 -18.43 13.98
C PRO A 92 -24.15 -17.42 14.24
N ASP A 93 -24.12 -16.76 15.40
CA ASP A 93 -25.16 -15.78 15.77
C ASP A 93 -25.08 -14.51 14.90
N GLN A 94 -23.87 -13.99 14.67
CA GLN A 94 -23.68 -12.85 13.78
C GLN A 94 -24.10 -13.15 12.34
N PHE A 95 -23.83 -14.36 11.85
CA PHE A 95 -24.28 -14.75 10.51
C PHE A 95 -25.80 -14.91 10.45
N ALA A 96 -26.44 -15.42 11.51
CA ALA A 96 -27.89 -15.47 11.61
C ALA A 96 -28.53 -14.06 11.59
N ASP A 97 -27.89 -13.07 12.22
CA ASP A 97 -28.28 -11.66 12.15
C ASP A 97 -28.10 -11.09 10.75
N GLU A 98 -26.92 -11.25 10.16
CA GLU A 98 -26.62 -10.81 8.79
C GLU A 98 -27.58 -11.43 7.77
N PHE A 99 -27.86 -12.73 7.90
CA PHE A 99 -28.81 -13.42 7.04
C PHE A 99 -30.20 -12.80 7.14
N ARG A 100 -30.69 -12.55 8.36
CA ARG A 100 -32.01 -11.93 8.57
C ARG A 100 -32.05 -10.52 7.99
N ASN A 101 -31.01 -9.72 8.22
CA ASN A 101 -30.90 -8.37 7.67
C ASN A 101 -30.88 -8.38 6.14
N ARG A 102 -30.11 -9.27 5.52
CA ARG A 102 -30.01 -9.42 4.06
C ARG A 102 -31.33 -9.81 3.40
N TRP A 103 -32.16 -10.58 4.11
CA TRP A 103 -33.46 -11.03 3.62
C TRP A 103 -34.64 -10.17 4.09
N ASP A 104 -34.40 -9.16 4.92
CA ASP A 104 -35.39 -8.14 5.26
C ASP A 104 -35.51 -7.12 4.13
N ILE A 105 -36.10 -7.56 3.01
CA ILE A 105 -36.24 -6.75 1.79
C ILE A 105 -37.70 -6.26 1.68
N PRO A 106 -37.99 -4.99 1.99
CA PRO A 106 -39.32 -4.43 1.82
C PRO A 106 -39.80 -4.56 0.38
N HIS A 107 -41.03 -5.03 0.19
CA HIS A 107 -41.70 -5.11 -1.11
C HIS A 107 -41.03 -6.01 -2.18
N ALA A 108 -40.16 -6.94 -1.79
CA ALA A 108 -39.56 -7.89 -2.73
C ALA A 108 -40.54 -8.99 -3.19
N SER A 109 -41.32 -8.72 -4.25
CA SER A 109 -42.05 -9.77 -4.96
C SER A 109 -41.08 -10.56 -5.86
N GLY A 110 -41.03 -11.89 -5.75
CA GLY A 110 -40.27 -12.77 -6.65
C GLY A 110 -38.97 -13.36 -6.07
N VAL A 111 -38.57 -13.01 -4.85
CA VAL A 111 -37.35 -13.56 -4.20
C VAL A 111 -37.61 -14.78 -3.30
N GLY A 112 -38.87 -15.20 -3.15
CA GLY A 112 -39.26 -16.24 -2.19
C GLY A 112 -38.63 -17.61 -2.44
N GLU A 113 -38.40 -17.97 -3.71
CA GLU A 113 -37.70 -19.21 -4.05
C GLU A 113 -36.23 -19.15 -3.64
N ALA A 114 -35.54 -18.03 -3.92
CA ALA A 114 -34.16 -17.82 -3.50
C ALA A 114 -34.03 -17.81 -1.97
N TYR A 115 -34.98 -17.19 -1.26
CA TYR A 115 -35.02 -17.21 0.21
C TYR A 115 -35.16 -18.63 0.74
N ARG A 116 -36.10 -19.41 0.20
CA ARG A 116 -36.30 -20.82 0.60
C ARG A 116 -35.05 -21.66 0.36
N LEU A 117 -34.40 -21.52 -0.80
CA LEU A 117 -33.14 -22.23 -1.09
C LEU A 117 -32.03 -21.85 -0.10
N SER A 118 -31.97 -20.58 0.30
CA SER A 118 -31.03 -20.12 1.32
C SER A 118 -31.38 -20.63 2.72
N GLN A 119 -32.66 -20.69 3.10
CA GLN A 119 -33.09 -21.34 4.35
C GLN A 119 -32.75 -22.83 4.34
N ASP A 120 -32.96 -23.52 3.22
CA ASP A 120 -32.60 -24.94 3.09
C ASP A 120 -31.10 -25.16 3.27
N HIS A 121 -30.29 -24.20 2.82
CA HIS A 121 -28.84 -24.27 2.90
C HIS A 121 -28.30 -24.01 4.32
N TYR A 122 -28.80 -22.96 4.99
CA TYR A 122 -28.24 -22.47 6.24
C TYR A 122 -29.02 -22.88 7.50
N ILE A 123 -30.29 -23.26 7.36
CA ILE A 123 -31.21 -23.48 8.49
C ILE A 123 -31.73 -24.91 8.53
N ASN A 124 -32.19 -25.46 7.39
CA ASN A 124 -32.97 -26.71 7.37
C ASN A 124 -32.13 -27.99 7.19
N GLY A 125 -30.81 -27.93 7.44
CA GLY A 125 -29.96 -29.11 7.58
C GLY A 125 -29.29 -29.62 6.30
N LYS A 126 -29.11 -28.79 5.25
CA LYS A 126 -28.41 -29.19 4.01
C LYS A 126 -27.57 -28.08 3.36
N PRO A 127 -26.27 -27.93 3.68
CA PRO A 127 -25.46 -28.75 4.58
C PRO A 127 -25.49 -28.28 6.04
N TYR A 128 -26.10 -27.13 6.34
CA TYR A 128 -26.03 -26.52 7.67
C TYR A 128 -27.39 -26.50 8.37
N GLU A 129 -27.37 -26.69 9.68
CA GLU A 129 -28.54 -26.63 10.57
C GLU A 129 -28.42 -25.39 11.46
N ASP A 130 -29.46 -24.55 11.50
CA ASP A 130 -29.55 -23.35 12.34
C ASP A 130 -28.23 -22.53 12.40
N PHE A 131 -27.69 -22.20 11.23
CA PHE A 131 -26.46 -21.41 11.05
C PHE A 131 -25.23 -21.99 11.78
N ASN A 132 -25.19 -23.30 12.02
CA ASN A 132 -24.18 -23.97 12.83
C ASN A 132 -24.06 -23.42 14.25
N LYS A 133 -25.15 -22.93 14.87
CA LYS A 133 -25.12 -22.44 16.27
C LYS A 133 -24.61 -23.46 17.29
N LYS A 134 -24.86 -24.75 17.07
CA LYS A 134 -24.33 -25.83 17.91
C LYS A 134 -22.79 -25.95 17.84
N GLU A 135 -22.19 -25.40 16.78
CA GLU A 135 -20.75 -25.35 16.53
C GLU A 135 -20.12 -23.99 16.89
N ALA A 136 -20.84 -23.13 17.61
CA ALA A 136 -20.32 -21.84 18.06
C ALA A 136 -18.99 -22.00 18.83
N GLY A 137 -18.01 -21.17 18.48
CA GLY A 137 -16.65 -21.22 19.04
C GLY A 137 -15.73 -22.28 18.41
N LYS A 138 -16.24 -23.12 17.51
CA LYS A 138 -15.43 -24.13 16.81
C LYS A 138 -15.02 -23.73 15.39
N GLY A 139 -15.50 -22.59 14.91
CA GLY A 139 -15.29 -22.15 13.54
C GLY A 139 -15.93 -20.79 13.27
N LEU A 140 -15.88 -20.37 12.01
CA LEU A 140 -16.43 -19.12 11.53
C LEU A 140 -17.10 -19.33 10.18
N TRP A 141 -18.04 -18.45 9.88
CA TRP A 141 -18.57 -18.23 8.55
C TRP A 141 -17.62 -17.35 7.75
N TRP A 142 -17.24 -17.83 6.57
CA TRP A 142 -16.40 -17.15 5.60
C TRP A 142 -17.25 -16.66 4.44
N ASP A 143 -16.96 -15.46 3.96
CA ASP A 143 -17.66 -14.86 2.83
C ASP A 143 -16.67 -14.16 1.91
N SER A 144 -17.10 -13.89 0.68
CA SER A 144 -16.25 -13.15 -0.24
C SER A 144 -16.11 -11.69 0.15
N VAL A 145 -14.93 -11.16 -0.11
CA VAL A 145 -14.60 -9.75 -0.18
C VAL A 145 -14.11 -9.46 -1.58
N ARG A 146 -14.38 -8.24 -2.04
CA ARG A 146 -14.03 -7.78 -3.38
C ARG A 146 -13.19 -6.53 -3.22
N ASP A 147 -12.28 -6.35 -4.16
CA ASP A 147 -11.70 -5.04 -4.41
C ASP A 147 -12.83 -4.12 -4.92
N GLU A 148 -13.16 -3.10 -4.13
CA GLU A 148 -14.31 -2.22 -4.39
C GLU A 148 -14.13 -1.46 -5.69
N GLU A 149 -12.94 -0.94 -5.96
CA GLU A 149 -12.66 -0.16 -7.15
C GLU A 149 -12.77 -1.01 -8.42
N ARG A 150 -12.24 -2.23 -8.40
CA ARG A 150 -12.40 -3.18 -9.51
C ARG A 150 -13.85 -3.62 -9.67
N ALA A 151 -14.59 -3.80 -8.59
CA ALA A 151 -16.01 -4.11 -8.65
C ALA A 151 -16.82 -2.96 -9.26
N GLU A 152 -16.55 -1.71 -8.86
CA GLU A 152 -17.16 -0.50 -9.42
C GLU A 152 -16.81 -0.28 -10.89
N ALA A 153 -15.57 -0.61 -11.27
CA ALA A 153 -15.12 -0.60 -12.66
C ALA A 153 -15.74 -1.73 -13.51
N GLY A 154 -16.48 -2.66 -12.90
CA GLY A 154 -17.12 -3.78 -13.58
C GLY A 154 -16.16 -4.89 -14.01
N ASP A 155 -15.00 -5.00 -13.35
CA ASP A 155 -14.03 -6.06 -13.61
C ASP A 155 -14.63 -7.44 -13.25
N PRO A 156 -14.78 -8.37 -14.21
CA PRO A 156 -15.30 -9.70 -13.94
C PRO A 156 -14.53 -10.47 -12.86
N ALA A 157 -13.23 -10.22 -12.70
CA ALA A 157 -12.41 -10.89 -11.70
C ALA A 157 -12.88 -10.55 -10.27
N ALA A 158 -13.39 -9.33 -10.02
CA ALA A 158 -13.91 -8.93 -8.71
C ALA A 158 -15.15 -9.75 -8.31
N PHE A 159 -15.83 -10.34 -9.28
CA PHE A 159 -17.02 -11.17 -9.08
C PHE A 159 -16.74 -12.68 -9.18
N ALA A 160 -15.47 -13.09 -9.36
CA ALA A 160 -15.09 -14.49 -9.49
C ALA A 160 -15.26 -15.30 -8.20
N CYS A 161 -15.23 -14.64 -7.03
CA CYS A 161 -15.51 -15.27 -5.74
C CYS A 161 -17.03 -15.39 -5.53
N ASP A 162 -17.60 -16.42 -6.14
CA ASP A 162 -19.04 -16.69 -6.22
C ASP A 162 -19.54 -17.81 -5.29
N THR A 163 -18.64 -18.41 -4.51
CA THR A 163 -18.98 -19.44 -3.53
C THR A 163 -19.85 -18.81 -2.45
N LYS A 164 -20.98 -19.45 -2.16
CA LYS A 164 -21.89 -19.06 -1.08
C LYS A 164 -21.14 -19.04 0.24
N THR A 165 -21.49 -18.13 1.14
CA THR A 165 -20.97 -18.08 2.51
C THR A 165 -20.91 -19.49 3.11
N PHE A 166 -19.76 -19.88 3.66
CA PHE A 166 -19.51 -21.26 4.07
C PHE A 166 -18.85 -21.32 5.44
N TRP A 167 -19.04 -22.44 6.13
CA TRP A 167 -18.47 -22.67 7.45
C TRP A 167 -17.08 -23.31 7.34
N VAL A 168 -16.15 -22.84 8.17
CA VAL A 168 -14.80 -23.39 8.32
C VAL A 168 -14.51 -23.59 9.80
N GLU A 169 -14.03 -24.78 10.16
CA GLU A 169 -13.60 -25.08 11.52
C GLU A 169 -12.26 -24.39 11.86
N ASN A 170 -12.06 -24.07 13.13
CA ASN A 170 -10.85 -23.40 13.60
C ASN A 170 -9.62 -24.29 13.33
N GLY A 171 -8.57 -23.70 12.77
CA GLY A 171 -7.32 -24.40 12.45
C GLY A 171 -7.35 -25.19 11.14
N GLU A 172 -8.50 -25.26 10.45
CA GLU A 172 -8.57 -25.82 9.11
C GLU A 172 -8.52 -24.71 8.05
N PRO A 173 -7.60 -24.78 7.07
CA PRO A 173 -7.65 -23.86 5.94
C PRO A 173 -8.84 -24.22 5.04
N PRO A 174 -9.57 -23.23 4.50
CA PRO A 174 -10.67 -23.53 3.61
C PRO A 174 -10.18 -24.07 2.27
N ASN A 175 -10.87 -25.09 1.75
CA ASN A 175 -10.59 -25.67 0.43
C ASN A 175 -11.37 -24.93 -0.68
N VAL A 176 -11.21 -23.61 -0.74
CA VAL A 176 -11.73 -22.78 -1.84
C VAL A 176 -10.60 -21.96 -2.42
N GLU A 177 -10.63 -21.76 -3.74
CA GLU A 177 -9.72 -20.85 -4.41
C GLU A 177 -9.87 -19.43 -3.83
N ASN A 178 -8.76 -18.69 -3.72
CA ASN A 178 -8.71 -17.36 -3.12
C ASN A 178 -9.19 -17.29 -1.66
N ALA A 179 -9.22 -18.41 -0.92
CA ALA A 179 -9.19 -18.34 0.54
C ALA A 179 -8.00 -17.51 1.01
N VAL A 180 -8.20 -16.62 1.98
CA VAL A 180 -7.11 -15.78 2.47
C VAL A 180 -6.00 -16.65 3.07
N THR A 181 -4.82 -16.56 2.46
CA THR A 181 -3.56 -17.19 2.88
C THR A 181 -2.49 -16.11 3.04
N PRO A 182 -1.32 -16.41 3.64
CA PRO A 182 -0.20 -15.48 3.61
C PRO A 182 0.18 -15.01 2.19
N GLU A 183 0.06 -15.88 1.19
CA GLU A 183 0.32 -15.50 -0.21
C GLU A 183 -0.73 -14.50 -0.73
N VAL A 184 -2.03 -14.75 -0.49
CA VAL A 184 -3.09 -13.77 -0.85
C VAL A 184 -2.86 -12.44 -0.14
N LEU A 185 -2.49 -12.47 1.15
CA LEU A 185 -2.13 -11.26 1.89
C LEU A 185 -0.93 -10.53 1.26
N ALA A 186 0.08 -11.24 0.79
CA ALA A 186 1.24 -10.65 0.12
C ALA A 186 0.86 -9.97 -1.21
N GLN A 187 -0.02 -10.61 -1.98
CA GLN A 187 -0.54 -10.07 -3.24
C GLN A 187 -1.43 -8.84 -3.00
N LEU A 188 -2.24 -8.84 -1.93
CA LEU A 188 -3.02 -7.65 -1.53
C LEU A 188 -2.14 -6.53 -0.98
N ALA A 189 -1.05 -6.87 -0.27
CA ALA A 189 -0.05 -5.90 0.17
C ALA A 189 0.68 -5.28 -1.03
N TYR A 190 1.00 -6.07 -2.05
CA TYR A 190 1.58 -5.61 -3.31
C TYR A 190 0.73 -4.49 -3.94
N ALA A 191 -0.59 -4.71 -4.04
CA ALA A 191 -1.53 -3.75 -4.62
C ALA A 191 -1.52 -2.38 -3.92
N ARG A 192 -1.12 -2.36 -2.64
CA ARG A 192 -1.06 -1.16 -1.81
C ARG A 192 0.33 -0.54 -1.68
N ILE A 193 1.35 -1.10 -2.32
CA ILE A 193 2.71 -0.54 -2.29
C ILE A 193 2.69 0.87 -2.85
N LYS A 194 3.22 1.80 -2.06
CA LYS A 194 3.51 3.16 -2.49
C LYS A 194 5.01 3.40 -2.46
N VAL A 195 5.56 3.65 -3.64
CA VAL A 195 6.95 4.06 -3.82
C VAL A 195 7.06 5.60 -3.90
N PRO A 196 8.24 6.17 -3.64
CA PRO A 196 8.49 7.60 -3.84
C PRO A 196 8.29 8.04 -5.29
N ASP A 197 7.91 9.31 -5.48
CA ASP A 197 7.82 9.89 -6.82
C ASP A 197 9.17 9.86 -7.55
N THR A 198 9.21 9.29 -8.77
CA THR A 198 10.43 9.19 -9.58
C THR A 198 10.77 10.54 -10.21
N ALA A 199 11.51 11.37 -9.49
CA ALA A 199 12.16 12.56 -10.05
C ALA A 199 13.67 12.33 -10.10
N VAL A 200 14.21 12.18 -11.32
CA VAL A 200 15.65 11.94 -11.53
C VAL A 200 16.40 13.24 -11.40
N THR A 201 17.50 13.22 -10.64
CA THR A 201 18.36 14.39 -10.55
C THR A 201 19.22 14.48 -11.80
N LEU A 202 19.18 15.62 -12.47
CA LEU A 202 19.94 15.87 -13.70
C LEU A 202 21.10 16.85 -13.47
N ALA A 203 22.20 16.66 -14.17
CA ALA A 203 23.25 17.66 -14.33
C ALA A 203 23.61 17.82 -15.82
N PRO A 204 23.41 19.01 -16.43
CA PRO A 204 22.87 20.24 -15.82
C PRO A 204 21.40 20.13 -15.35
N ALA A 205 21.04 20.85 -14.28
CA ALA A 205 19.74 20.69 -13.62
C ALA A 205 18.56 21.41 -14.31
N THR A 206 18.81 22.46 -15.09
CA THR A 206 17.74 23.32 -15.65
C THR A 206 17.58 23.13 -17.16
N ALA A 207 18.64 23.39 -17.92
CA ALA A 207 18.66 23.21 -19.36
C ALA A 207 19.96 22.52 -19.76
N THR A 208 19.86 21.50 -20.60
CA THR A 208 21.01 20.87 -21.21
C THR A 208 21.25 21.44 -22.60
N LYS A 209 22.35 21.03 -23.23
CA LYS A 209 22.77 21.51 -24.54
C LYS A 209 22.84 20.37 -25.53
N VAL A 210 22.62 20.68 -26.81
CA VAL A 210 22.83 19.71 -27.89
C VAL A 210 24.26 19.17 -27.81
N ASN A 211 24.39 17.84 -27.93
CA ASN A 211 25.63 17.08 -27.81
C ASN A 211 26.33 17.11 -26.44
N LEU A 212 25.68 17.65 -25.39
CA LEU A 212 26.20 17.59 -24.03
C LEU A 212 25.63 16.37 -23.28
N PRO A 213 26.47 15.43 -22.81
CA PRO A 213 26.02 14.38 -21.91
C PRO A 213 25.43 14.96 -20.62
N THR A 214 24.18 14.62 -20.36
CA THR A 214 23.43 15.01 -19.17
C THR A 214 23.46 13.83 -18.20
N TRP A 215 24.09 14.03 -17.06
CA TRP A 215 24.18 13.03 -16.00
C TRP A 215 22.83 12.90 -15.31
N ALA A 216 22.46 11.67 -14.94
CA ALA A 216 21.20 11.33 -14.33
C ALA A 216 21.43 10.35 -13.16
N TRP A 217 20.82 10.60 -12.00
CA TRP A 217 20.90 9.69 -10.85
C TRP A 217 19.68 9.84 -9.94
N LEU A 218 19.44 8.81 -9.13
CA LEU A 218 18.44 8.85 -8.07
C LEU A 218 19.09 9.17 -6.72
N ASP A 219 18.36 9.91 -5.89
CA ASP A 219 18.76 10.15 -4.51
C ASP A 219 18.58 8.88 -3.69
N LYS A 220 19.68 8.22 -3.35
CA LYS A 220 19.67 6.98 -2.56
C LYS A 220 18.90 7.13 -1.23
N ALA A 221 18.87 8.32 -0.63
CA ALA A 221 18.12 8.53 0.61
C ALA A 221 16.59 8.51 0.41
N LYS A 222 16.12 8.71 -0.83
CA LYS A 222 14.70 8.68 -1.17
C LYS A 222 14.28 7.34 -1.75
N PHE A 223 15.12 6.74 -2.60
CA PHE A 223 14.83 5.48 -3.29
C PHE A 223 15.49 4.32 -2.56
N ASP A 224 14.94 3.99 -1.40
CA ASP A 224 15.29 2.80 -0.61
C ASP A 224 14.13 1.79 -0.64
N GLU A 225 14.34 0.60 -0.10
CA GLU A 225 13.30 -0.43 0.00
C GLU A 225 12.06 0.07 0.76
N VAL A 226 10.88 -0.33 0.28
CA VAL A 226 9.60 -0.05 0.93
C VAL A 226 8.87 -1.36 1.18
N SER A 227 8.12 -1.42 2.29
CA SER A 227 7.37 -2.62 2.65
C SER A 227 5.95 -2.29 3.06
N VAL A 228 5.03 -3.20 2.71
CA VAL A 228 3.64 -3.21 3.18
C VAL A 228 3.38 -4.54 3.86
N THR A 229 2.82 -4.50 5.06
CA THR A 229 2.37 -5.68 5.79
C THR A 229 0.85 -5.73 5.77
N ALA A 230 0.29 -6.81 5.23
CA ALA A 230 -1.11 -7.16 5.34
C ALA A 230 -1.27 -8.21 6.45
N SER A 231 -2.26 -8.02 7.33
CA SER A 231 -2.50 -8.89 8.48
C SER A 231 -3.98 -9.15 8.67
N LEU A 232 -4.30 -10.37 9.09
CA LEU A 232 -5.64 -10.79 9.46
C LEU A 232 -5.57 -11.50 10.80
N ASP A 233 -6.23 -10.90 11.79
CA ASP A 233 -6.33 -11.40 13.15
C ASP A 233 -7.81 -11.47 13.55
N VAL A 234 -8.45 -12.60 13.26
CA VAL A 234 -9.90 -12.76 13.41
C VAL A 234 -10.23 -14.19 13.79
N GLY A 235 -10.96 -14.37 14.89
CA GLY A 235 -11.61 -15.65 15.23
C GLY A 235 -10.67 -16.87 15.26
N GLY A 236 -9.39 -16.69 15.60
CA GLY A 236 -8.38 -17.75 15.72
C GLY A 236 -7.53 -17.92 14.47
N VAL A 237 -7.82 -17.16 13.41
CA VAL A 237 -6.98 -17.01 12.23
C VAL A 237 -6.02 -15.85 12.49
N HIS A 238 -4.72 -16.16 12.54
CA HIS A 238 -3.64 -15.19 12.80
C HIS A 238 -2.58 -15.32 11.70
N ILE A 239 -2.80 -14.63 10.59
CA ILE A 239 -1.90 -14.65 9.44
C ILE A 239 -1.48 -13.24 9.05
N GLN A 240 -0.25 -13.13 8.58
CA GLN A 240 0.28 -11.90 8.03
C GLN A 240 1.23 -12.21 6.87
N ALA A 241 1.42 -11.23 6.01
CA ALA A 241 2.49 -11.21 5.03
C ALA A 241 3.02 -9.80 4.85
N THR A 242 4.35 -9.70 4.75
CA THR A 242 5.07 -8.46 4.45
C THR A 242 5.65 -8.58 3.06
N THR A 243 5.21 -7.70 2.17
CA THR A 243 5.71 -7.56 0.81
C THR A 243 6.66 -6.37 0.78
N THR A 244 7.87 -6.60 0.26
CA THR A 244 8.95 -5.61 0.16
C THR A 244 9.30 -5.38 -1.30
N ALA A 245 9.30 -4.12 -1.73
CA ALA A 245 9.76 -3.68 -3.04
C ALA A 245 11.12 -2.99 -2.89
N LYS A 246 12.11 -3.48 -3.63
CA LYS A 246 13.49 -2.96 -3.63
C LYS A 246 13.85 -2.44 -5.02
N PRO A 247 14.37 -1.21 -5.16
CA PRO A 247 14.72 -0.69 -6.47
C PRO A 247 15.92 -1.46 -7.04
N ILE A 248 15.84 -1.85 -8.32
CA ILE A 248 16.91 -2.61 -9.00
C ILE A 248 17.44 -1.93 -10.26
N SER A 249 16.64 -1.07 -10.90
CA SER A 249 17.08 -0.34 -12.09
C SER A 249 16.24 0.90 -12.38
N LEU A 250 16.82 1.82 -13.16
CA LEU A 250 16.14 3.00 -13.72
C LEU A 250 16.24 2.96 -15.24
N LYS A 251 15.11 2.94 -15.92
CA LYS A 251 14.99 3.18 -17.35
C LYS A 251 14.84 4.67 -17.62
N LEU A 252 15.68 5.19 -18.52
CA LEU A 252 15.58 6.53 -19.08
C LEU A 252 15.16 6.47 -20.54
N GLU A 253 14.05 7.13 -20.87
CA GLU A 253 13.57 7.28 -22.25
C GLU A 253 13.53 8.77 -22.61
N PRO A 254 14.38 9.25 -23.53
CA PRO A 254 14.59 10.69 -23.75
C PRO A 254 13.39 11.51 -24.23
N GLY A 255 12.28 10.87 -24.63
CA GLY A 255 11.13 11.55 -25.23
C GLY A 255 11.31 11.96 -26.69
N THR A 256 12.42 11.58 -27.33
CA THR A 256 12.74 11.87 -28.73
C THR A 256 13.67 10.79 -29.31
N PRO A 257 13.55 10.44 -30.60
CA PRO A 257 14.53 9.57 -31.27
C PRO A 257 15.87 10.28 -31.51
N ASP A 258 15.92 11.62 -31.44
CA ASP A 258 17.13 12.42 -31.64
C ASP A 258 17.94 12.54 -30.33
N ALA A 259 18.21 11.40 -29.68
CA ALA A 259 18.97 11.32 -28.44
C ALA A 259 19.67 9.96 -28.29
N GLU A 260 20.78 9.96 -27.56
CA GLU A 260 21.50 8.76 -27.12
C GLU A 260 21.40 8.63 -25.60
N THR A 261 21.34 7.39 -25.10
CA THR A 261 21.33 7.09 -23.67
C THR A 261 22.65 6.50 -23.20
N TYR A 262 22.91 6.65 -21.91
CA TYR A 262 24.05 6.06 -21.21
C TYR A 262 23.51 5.28 -20.00
N PRO A 263 23.76 3.97 -19.91
CA PRO A 263 24.31 3.12 -20.97
C PRO A 263 23.40 3.11 -22.22
N ALA A 264 23.89 2.60 -23.35
CA ALA A 264 23.13 2.60 -24.62
C ALA A 264 21.78 1.88 -24.55
N SER A 265 21.57 1.00 -23.56
CA SER A 265 20.26 0.39 -23.28
C SER A 265 19.25 1.39 -22.70
N GLY A 266 19.70 2.52 -22.15
CA GLY A 266 18.91 3.41 -21.29
C GLY A 266 18.58 2.82 -19.92
N GLU A 267 19.10 1.63 -19.59
CA GLU A 267 18.83 0.93 -18.35
C GLU A 267 20.00 1.09 -17.39
N CYS A 268 19.81 1.88 -16.33
CA CYS A 268 20.79 2.12 -15.30
C CYS A 268 20.54 1.15 -14.13
N THR A 269 21.33 0.09 -14.04
CA THR A 269 21.23 -0.89 -12.95
C THR A 269 21.69 -0.30 -11.62
N ILE A 270 21.14 -0.81 -10.51
CA ILE A 270 21.60 -0.47 -9.18
C ILE A 270 23.08 -0.83 -8.99
N ASN A 271 23.83 0.10 -8.39
CA ASN A 271 25.23 -0.08 -8.02
C ASN A 271 25.34 -0.96 -6.77
N ASN A 272 26.55 -1.49 -6.53
CA ASN A 272 26.83 -2.31 -5.34
C ASN A 272 26.57 -1.59 -4.01
N ASP A 273 26.61 -0.27 -4.01
CA ASP A 273 26.34 0.55 -2.82
C ASP A 273 24.84 0.87 -2.66
N GLY A 274 23.96 0.36 -3.54
CA GLY A 274 22.53 0.62 -3.52
C GLY A 274 22.09 1.93 -4.18
N SER A 275 22.99 2.68 -4.82
CA SER A 275 22.65 3.88 -5.61
C SER A 275 22.30 3.53 -7.06
N ILE A 276 21.53 4.36 -7.74
CA ILE A 276 21.31 4.27 -9.19
C ILE A 276 21.87 5.51 -9.87
N GLY A 277 22.78 5.30 -10.83
CA GLY A 277 23.57 6.37 -11.44
C GLY A 277 24.69 6.86 -10.52
N GLU A 278 25.24 8.03 -10.80
CA GLU A 278 26.25 8.65 -9.93
C GLU A 278 26.06 10.17 -9.92
N PRO A 279 26.06 10.82 -8.74
CA PRO A 279 26.05 12.28 -8.67
C PRO A 279 27.22 12.91 -9.43
N TYR A 280 26.91 13.90 -10.27
CA TYR A 280 27.94 14.62 -11.01
C TYR A 280 28.92 15.32 -10.05
N ALA A 281 30.21 15.19 -10.33
CA ALA A 281 31.28 15.86 -9.60
C ALA A 281 32.15 16.70 -10.54
N ALA A 282 32.65 17.83 -10.05
CA ALA A 282 33.57 18.68 -10.79
C ALA A 282 34.82 17.86 -11.23
N GLY A 283 35.20 18.01 -12.51
CA GLY A 283 36.28 17.23 -13.11
C GLY A 283 35.83 16.07 -14.00
N LYS A 284 34.52 15.73 -14.01
CA LYS A 284 33.95 14.67 -14.86
C LYS A 284 33.35 15.16 -16.18
N ALA A 285 33.62 16.41 -16.58
CA ALA A 285 33.04 17.02 -17.77
C ALA A 285 33.38 16.29 -19.09
N ASN A 286 34.48 15.54 -19.13
CA ASN A 286 34.92 14.79 -20.31
C ASN A 286 34.63 13.28 -20.21
N GLN A 287 33.80 12.86 -19.25
CA GLN A 287 33.43 11.46 -19.05
C GLN A 287 31.97 11.27 -19.43
N ASP A 288 31.67 10.12 -20.04
CA ASP A 288 30.30 9.69 -20.22
C ASP A 288 29.70 9.34 -18.86
N PRO A 289 28.45 9.75 -18.59
CA PRO A 289 27.79 9.41 -17.35
C PRO A 289 27.54 7.89 -17.25
N PRO A 290 27.60 7.29 -16.06
CA PRO A 290 27.19 5.90 -15.88
C PRO A 290 25.69 5.71 -16.10
N CYS A 291 24.91 6.78 -15.88
CA CYS A 291 23.49 6.88 -16.18
C CYS A 291 23.19 8.29 -16.70
N GLY A 292 22.61 8.42 -17.90
CA GLY A 292 22.41 9.73 -18.50
C GLY A 292 21.92 9.72 -19.94
N ILE A 293 21.86 10.91 -20.53
CA ILE A 293 21.28 11.14 -21.86
C ILE A 293 22.07 12.23 -22.59
N ARG A 294 22.28 12.08 -23.90
CA ARG A 294 22.79 13.13 -24.78
C ARG A 294 21.78 13.39 -25.89
N TYR A 295 21.19 14.57 -25.88
CA TYR A 295 20.28 15.02 -26.93
C TYR A 295 21.06 15.51 -28.15
N LEU A 296 20.62 15.09 -29.34
CA LEU A 296 21.24 15.41 -30.63
C LEU A 296 20.54 16.60 -31.32
N ARG A 297 19.42 17.08 -30.77
CA ARG A 297 18.65 18.19 -31.31
C ARG A 297 18.12 19.11 -30.20
N SER A 298 17.96 20.39 -30.54
CA SER A 298 17.29 21.39 -29.71
C SER A 298 15.80 21.06 -29.54
N SER A 299 15.24 21.37 -28.37
CA SER A 299 13.79 21.32 -28.14
C SER A 299 13.06 22.56 -28.65
N GLY A 300 13.80 23.56 -29.17
CA GLY A 300 13.24 24.84 -29.63
C GLY A 300 12.59 25.61 -28.48
N ASP A 301 11.37 26.10 -28.69
CA ASP A 301 10.57 26.77 -27.66
C ASP A 301 9.84 25.78 -26.73
N GLY A 302 9.97 24.46 -26.97
CA GLY A 302 9.34 23.40 -26.19
C GLY A 302 10.31 22.60 -25.33
N THR A 303 9.87 21.43 -24.89
CA THR A 303 10.62 20.47 -24.05
C THR A 303 10.52 19.06 -24.62
N PHE A 304 11.49 18.22 -24.29
CA PHE A 304 11.35 16.77 -24.44
C PHE A 304 10.84 16.18 -23.13
N GLU A 305 9.86 15.28 -23.21
CA GLU A 305 9.33 14.56 -22.06
C GLU A 305 10.23 13.37 -21.75
N LEU A 306 11.19 13.56 -20.85
CA LEU A 306 12.03 12.48 -20.38
C LEU A 306 11.23 11.60 -19.43
N GLN A 307 10.94 10.37 -19.85
CA GLN A 307 10.34 9.36 -18.99
C GLN A 307 11.42 8.65 -18.18
N ALA A 308 11.24 8.63 -16.86
CA ALA A 308 12.10 7.94 -15.92
C ALA A 308 11.28 6.89 -15.16
N THR A 309 11.59 5.61 -15.38
CA THR A 309 10.84 4.48 -14.81
C THR A 309 11.77 3.62 -13.96
N VAL A 310 11.45 3.48 -12.69
CA VAL A 310 12.18 2.61 -11.76
C VAL A 310 11.54 1.23 -11.75
N THR A 311 12.36 0.20 -11.88
CA THR A 311 11.95 -1.20 -11.68
C THR A 311 12.32 -1.63 -10.26
N TRP A 312 11.39 -2.31 -9.61
CA TRP A 312 11.47 -2.76 -8.24
C TRP A 312 11.32 -4.28 -8.20
N GLU A 313 12.32 -4.96 -7.67
CA GLU A 313 12.22 -6.39 -7.32
C GLU A 313 11.28 -6.52 -6.12
N VAL A 314 10.33 -7.43 -6.19
CA VAL A 314 9.32 -7.60 -5.13
C VAL A 314 9.36 -9.00 -4.56
N ALA A 315 9.58 -9.08 -3.26
CA ALA A 315 9.59 -10.33 -2.50
C ALA A 315 8.73 -10.21 -1.26
N TRP A 316 8.28 -11.33 -0.71
CA TRP A 316 7.45 -11.33 0.49
C TRP A 316 7.82 -12.44 1.46
N THR A 317 7.47 -12.20 2.72
CA THR A 317 7.59 -13.16 3.83
C THR A 317 6.30 -13.15 4.63
N GLY A 318 5.87 -14.30 5.13
CA GLY A 318 4.59 -14.43 5.84
C GLY A 318 4.61 -15.41 7.00
N SER A 319 3.47 -15.49 7.69
CA SER A 319 3.24 -16.43 8.79
C SER A 319 3.56 -17.87 8.40
N GLY A 320 4.00 -18.68 9.37
CA GLY A 320 4.37 -20.07 9.12
C GLY A 320 5.67 -20.28 8.33
N GLY A 321 6.49 -19.24 8.17
CA GLY A 321 7.74 -19.32 7.38
C GLY A 321 7.49 -19.37 5.88
N THR A 322 6.32 -18.92 5.43
CA THR A 322 5.99 -18.79 4.02
C THR A 322 6.67 -17.57 3.41
N GLY A 323 6.84 -17.56 2.10
CA GLY A 323 7.44 -16.46 1.38
C GLY A 323 7.81 -16.86 -0.04
N GLY A 324 8.29 -15.88 -0.79
CA GLY A 324 8.70 -16.07 -2.17
C GLY A 324 8.78 -14.74 -2.91
N ASP A 325 8.91 -14.84 -4.22
CA ASP A 325 8.96 -13.69 -5.11
C ASP A 325 7.56 -13.37 -5.65
N LEU A 326 7.31 -12.10 -5.90
CA LEU A 326 6.17 -11.59 -6.68
C LEU A 326 6.72 -10.93 -7.95
N PRO A 327 5.89 -10.69 -8.96
CA PRO A 327 6.34 -9.98 -10.16
C PRO A 327 6.96 -8.63 -9.81
N ASP A 328 8.07 -8.29 -10.46
CA ASP A 328 8.67 -6.96 -10.34
C ASP A 328 7.61 -5.87 -10.57
N GLY A 329 7.73 -4.77 -9.84
CA GLY A 329 6.89 -3.59 -10.01
C GLY A 329 7.64 -2.49 -10.73
N THR A 330 6.89 -1.61 -11.39
CA THR A 330 7.44 -0.44 -12.06
C THR A 330 6.70 0.80 -11.62
N PHE A 331 7.44 1.89 -11.54
CA PHE A 331 6.85 3.20 -11.32
C PHE A 331 7.72 4.28 -11.97
N GLY A 332 7.08 5.15 -12.74
CA GLY A 332 7.80 6.19 -13.46
C GLY A 332 6.99 7.44 -13.70
N ASN A 333 7.70 8.55 -13.83
CA ASN A 333 7.14 9.85 -14.12
C ASN A 333 7.87 10.49 -15.31
N ALA A 334 7.16 11.36 -16.02
CA ALA A 334 7.76 12.22 -17.03
C ALA A 334 8.29 13.52 -16.40
N GLN A 335 9.43 13.99 -16.89
CA GLN A 335 9.98 15.29 -16.56
C GLN A 335 10.38 16.05 -17.83
N ALA A 336 10.03 17.33 -17.87
CA ALA A 336 10.32 18.18 -19.01
C ALA A 336 11.80 18.58 -19.05
N VAL A 337 12.47 18.33 -20.18
CA VAL A 337 13.88 18.70 -20.39
C VAL A 337 13.99 19.72 -21.53
N THR A 338 14.56 20.88 -21.23
CA THR A 338 14.90 21.90 -22.24
C THR A 338 16.29 21.63 -22.80
N VAL A 339 16.40 21.54 -24.13
CA VAL A 339 17.68 21.35 -24.83
C VAL A 339 17.98 22.55 -25.71
N GLN A 340 19.07 23.23 -25.40
CA GLN A 340 19.50 24.43 -26.12
C GLN A 340 20.59 24.12 -27.14
N GLU A 341 20.54 24.78 -28.28
CA GLU A 341 21.64 24.78 -29.24
C GLU A 341 22.52 26.02 -29.02
N ILE A 342 23.84 25.82 -28.90
CA ILE A 342 24.78 26.94 -28.92
C ILE A 342 25.23 27.16 -30.36
N GLN A 343 24.90 28.32 -30.88
CA GLN A 343 25.44 28.83 -32.14
C GLN A 343 26.55 29.83 -31.83
N SER A 344 27.78 29.54 -32.26
CA SER A 344 28.88 30.49 -32.20
C SER A 344 28.85 31.36 -33.45
N VAL A 345 28.58 32.66 -33.30
CA VAL A 345 28.75 33.62 -34.40
C VAL A 345 30.21 34.05 -34.43
N ASN A 346 30.97 33.55 -35.40
CA ASN A 346 32.30 34.06 -35.67
C ASN A 346 32.16 35.35 -36.49
N ARG A 347 32.57 36.49 -35.93
CA ARG A 347 32.52 37.80 -36.59
C ARG A 347 33.85 38.16 -37.22
#